data_AF-A0A3M2CNX3-F1
#
_entry.id   AF-A0A3M2CNX3-F1
#
_cell.length_a   1.000
_cell.length_b   1.000
_cell.length_c   1.000
_cell.angle_alpha   90.00
_cell.angle_beta   90.00
_cell.angle_gamma   90.00
#
_symmetry.space_group_name_H-M   'P 1'
#
loop_
_entity.id
_entity.type
_entity.pdbx_description
1 polymer ?
#
loop_
_entity_poly.entity_id
_entity_poly.type
_entity_poly.pdbx_seq_one_letter_code
_entity_poly.pdbx_strand_id
1 'polypeptide(L)'
;MAVAVVVVVLAVMSLVLLGTIRPVRQETGVALLRVQTVRAFYAAESGVVVVIGGLGAGLELPDPGDSLSFSEQSVTFEAVPDGPGVIAVTGKSGGARRRISLDIE
;
A
#
# COMPACT_ATOMS: atom_id res chain seq x y z
N MET A 1 38.72 -34.41 -21.51
CA MET A 1 37.66 -33.94 -22.43
C MET A 1 36.26 -34.16 -21.84
N ALA A 2 35.85 -35.38 -21.47
CA ALA A 2 34.52 -35.65 -20.92
C ALA A 2 34.15 -34.81 -19.67
N VAL A 3 35.07 -34.67 -18.71
CA VAL A 3 34.84 -33.88 -17.49
C VAL A 3 34.60 -32.39 -17.79
N ALA A 4 35.32 -31.83 -18.77
CA ALA A 4 35.16 -30.43 -19.16
C ALA A 4 33.76 -30.18 -19.77
N VAL A 5 33.25 -31.12 -20.57
CA VAL A 5 31.90 -31.04 -21.13
C VAL A 5 30.84 -31.07 -20.02
N VAL A 6 31.00 -31.94 -19.02
CA VAL A 6 30.09 -32.03 -17.88
C VAL A 6 30.07 -30.72 -17.07
N VAL A 7 31.22 -30.11 -16.82
CA VAL A 7 31.32 -28.82 -16.11
C VAL A 7 30.65 -27.70 -16.90
N VAL A 8 30.85 -27.66 -18.23
CA VAL A 8 30.18 -26.66 -19.09
C VAL A 8 28.66 -26.84 -19.07
N VAL A 9 28.17 -28.07 -19.16
CA VAL A 9 26.72 -28.35 -19.08
C VAL A 9 26.15 -27.94 -17.71
N LEU A 10 26.84 -28.28 -16.61
CA LEU A 10 26.45 -27.85 -15.25
C LEU A 10 26.44 -26.32 -15.10
N ALA A 11 27.42 -25.63 -15.67
CA ALA A 11 27.49 -24.18 -15.64
C ALA A 11 26.33 -23.54 -16.42
N VAL A 12 26.00 -24.07 -17.61
CA VAL A 12 24.86 -23.61 -18.40
C VAL A 12 23.54 -23.84 -17.68
N MET A 13 23.32 -25.02 -17.08
CA MET A 13 22.11 -25.31 -16.30
C MET A 13 21.97 -24.36 -15.11
N SER A 14 23.06 -24.09 -14.40
CA SER A 14 23.06 -23.15 -13.26
C SER A 14 22.68 -21.73 -13.70
N LEU A 15 23.19 -21.31 -14.86
CA LEU A 15 22.92 -19.99 -15.43
C LEU A 15 21.47 -19.85 -15.89
N VAL A 16 20.88 -20.91 -16.48
CA VAL A 16 19.45 -20.97 -16.82
C VAL A 16 18.59 -20.88 -15.57
N LEU A 17 18.90 -21.63 -14.51
CA LEU A 17 18.17 -21.59 -13.24
C LEU A 17 18.18 -20.18 -12.63
N LEU A 18 19.35 -19.52 -12.58
CA LEU A 18 19.47 -18.13 -12.16
C LEU A 18 18.63 -17.17 -13.02
N GLY A 19 18.58 -17.42 -14.34
CA GLY A 19 17.76 -16.68 -15.29
C GLY A 19 16.26 -16.82 -15.04
N THR A 20 15.78 -17.98 -14.59
CA THR A 20 14.35 -18.22 -14.35
C THR A 20 13.80 -17.61 -13.05
N ILE A 21 14.63 -17.49 -12.00
CA ILE A 21 14.18 -17.00 -10.68
C ILE A 21 14.03 -15.48 -10.65
N ARG A 22 14.88 -14.74 -11.37
CA ARG A 22 14.88 -13.27 -11.36
C ARG A 22 13.59 -12.64 -11.89
N PRO A 23 13.03 -13.06 -13.04
CA PRO A 23 11.77 -12.53 -13.57
C PRO A 23 10.60 -12.73 -12.61
N VAL A 24 10.49 -13.92 -12.01
CA VAL A 24 9.40 -14.29 -11.08
C VAL A 24 9.37 -13.36 -9.85
N ARG A 25 10.54 -13.00 -9.31
CA ARG A 25 10.64 -12.08 -8.18
C ARG A 25 10.19 -10.66 -8.54
N GLN A 26 10.50 -10.19 -9.75
CA GLN A 26 10.08 -8.86 -10.21
C GLN A 26 8.57 -8.78 -10.42
N GLU A 27 7.96 -9.78 -11.05
CA GLU A 27 6.52 -9.84 -11.25
C GLU A 27 5.75 -9.91 -9.91
N THR A 28 6.26 -10.70 -8.97
CA THR A 28 5.69 -10.79 -7.61
C THR A 28 5.72 -9.43 -6.91
N GLY A 29 6.81 -8.68 -7.06
CA GLY A 29 6.93 -7.33 -6.50
C GLY A 29 5.90 -6.36 -7.07
N VAL A 30 5.66 -6.39 -8.38
CA VAL A 30 4.64 -5.55 -9.03
C VAL A 30 3.23 -5.94 -8.57
N ALA A 31 2.92 -7.24 -8.50
CA ALA A 31 1.63 -7.71 -8.00
C ALA A 31 1.39 -7.28 -6.55
N LEU A 32 2.41 -7.42 -5.69
CA LEU A 32 2.35 -6.99 -4.29
C LEU A 32 2.12 -5.48 -4.17
N LEU A 33 2.81 -4.66 -4.96
CA LEU A 33 2.62 -3.22 -4.97
C LEU A 33 1.20 -2.82 -5.38
N ARG A 34 0.59 -3.52 -6.34
CA ARG A 34 -0.82 -3.28 -6.72
C ARG A 34 -1.76 -3.57 -5.55
N VAL A 35 -1.59 -4.69 -4.87
CA VAL A 35 -2.39 -5.04 -3.68
C VAL A 35 -2.20 -4.01 -2.58
N GLN A 36 -0.96 -3.62 -2.27
CA GLN A 36 -0.65 -2.59 -1.28
C GLN A 36 -1.26 -1.23 -1.64
N THR A 37 -1.24 -0.86 -2.92
CA THR A 37 -1.82 0.39 -3.40
C THR A 37 -3.34 0.42 -3.22
N VAL A 38 -4.02 -0.68 -3.54
CA VAL A 38 -5.48 -0.81 -3.36
C VAL A 38 -5.84 -0.79 -1.88
N ARG A 39 -5.09 -1.52 -1.04
CA ARG A 39 -5.29 -1.48 0.42
C ARG A 39 -5.06 -0.10 1.01
N ALA A 40 -4.01 0.60 0.59
CA ALA A 40 -3.74 1.97 1.02
C ALA A 40 -4.87 2.93 0.61
N PHE A 41 -5.48 2.73 -0.55
CA PHE A 41 -6.66 3.49 -0.97
C PHE A 41 -7.88 3.21 -0.08
N TYR A 42 -8.23 1.93 0.13
CA TYR A 42 -9.35 1.56 1.00
C TYR A 42 -9.15 2.02 2.46
N ALA A 43 -7.91 2.02 2.96
CA ALA A 43 -7.59 2.57 4.27
C ALA A 43 -7.90 4.09 4.33
N ALA A 44 -7.47 4.85 3.32
CA ALA A 44 -7.78 6.28 3.24
C ALA A 44 -9.29 6.52 3.11
N GLU A 45 -9.99 5.77 2.26
CA GLU A 45 -11.43 5.88 2.05
C GLU A 45 -12.20 5.58 3.34
N SER A 46 -11.82 4.52 4.05
CA SER A 46 -12.42 4.18 5.34
C SER A 46 -12.25 5.29 6.36
N GLY A 47 -11.09 5.96 6.38
CA GLY A 47 -10.87 7.11 7.25
C GLY A 47 -11.74 8.31 6.89
N VAL A 48 -11.95 8.58 5.59
CA VAL A 48 -12.90 9.63 5.15
C VAL A 48 -14.32 9.28 5.58
N VAL A 49 -14.75 8.03 5.45
CA VAL A 49 -16.06 7.56 5.90
C VAL A 49 -16.25 7.75 7.41
N VAL A 50 -15.20 7.50 8.21
CA VAL A 50 -15.22 7.75 9.66
C VAL A 50 -15.46 9.24 9.95
N VAL A 51 -14.78 10.14 9.25
CA VAL A 51 -14.95 11.59 9.43
C VAL A 51 -16.37 12.03 9.05
N ILE A 52 -16.85 11.63 7.87
CA ILE A 52 -18.21 12.00 7.40
C ILE A 52 -19.28 11.43 8.34
N GLY A 53 -19.13 10.17 8.75
CA GLY A 53 -20.04 9.52 9.68
C GLY A 53 -20.04 10.18 11.06
N GLY A 54 -18.86 10.57 11.55
CA GLY A 54 -18.71 11.30 12.81
C GLY A 54 -19.36 12.68 12.77
N LEU A 55 -19.14 13.44 11.69
CA LEU A 55 -19.77 14.74 11.44
C LEU A 55 -21.31 14.61 11.43
N GLY A 56 -21.85 13.63 10.69
CA GLY A 56 -23.28 13.39 10.60
C GLY A 56 -23.93 12.93 11.91
N ALA A 57 -23.16 12.25 12.77
CA ALA A 57 -23.63 11.74 14.07
C ALA A 57 -23.37 12.70 15.24
N GLY A 58 -22.65 13.81 15.03
CA GLY A 58 -22.22 14.71 16.09
C GLY A 58 -21.26 14.07 17.08
N LEU A 59 -20.43 13.12 16.61
CA LEU A 59 -19.41 12.46 17.42
C LEU A 59 -18.11 13.24 17.39
N GLU A 60 -17.27 13.00 18.39
CA GLU A 60 -15.91 13.54 18.44
C GLU A 60 -15.09 13.00 17.27
N LEU A 61 -14.49 13.90 16.51
CA LEU A 61 -13.69 13.59 15.33
C LEU A 61 -12.23 13.35 15.72
N PRO A 62 -11.47 12.55 14.93
CA PRO A 62 -10.03 12.45 15.10
C PRO A 62 -9.36 13.81 14.88
N ASP A 63 -8.37 14.12 15.71
CA ASP A 63 -7.60 15.34 15.56
C ASP A 63 -6.69 15.26 14.32
N PRO A 64 -6.39 16.38 13.65
CA PRO A 64 -5.36 16.43 12.62
C PRO A 64 -4.02 15.94 13.18
N GLY A 65 -3.46 14.90 12.56
CA GLY A 65 -2.26 14.20 12.97
C GLY A 65 -2.52 12.83 13.58
N ASP A 66 -3.76 12.54 13.98
CA ASP A 66 -4.12 11.24 14.53
C ASP A 66 -3.92 10.13 13.51
N SER A 67 -3.62 8.94 14.04
CA SER A 67 -3.46 7.76 13.22
C SER A 67 -4.12 6.54 13.82
N LEU A 68 -4.79 5.78 12.95
CA LEU A 68 -5.36 4.48 13.27
C LEU A 68 -4.53 3.43 12.54
N SER A 69 -4.11 2.40 13.27
CA SER A 69 -3.33 1.30 12.70
C SER A 69 -4.09 -0.01 12.81
N PHE A 70 -4.09 -0.78 11.72
CA PHE A 70 -4.76 -2.07 11.59
C PHE A 70 -3.81 -3.04 10.92
N SER A 71 -3.22 -3.97 11.69
CA SER A 71 -2.27 -4.98 11.21
C SER A 71 -1.21 -4.46 10.22
N GLU A 72 -1.49 -4.52 8.91
CA GLU A 72 -0.61 -4.13 7.80
C GLU A 72 -0.99 -2.79 7.13
N GLN A 73 -1.90 -2.03 7.74
CA GLN A 73 -2.44 -0.79 7.21
C GLN A 73 -2.45 0.29 8.28
N SER A 74 -2.36 1.55 7.85
CA SER A 74 -2.59 2.68 8.73
C SER A 74 -3.33 3.78 8.00
N VAL A 75 -4.11 4.53 8.76
CA VAL A 75 -4.83 5.73 8.34
C VAL A 75 -4.25 6.88 9.15
N THR A 76 -3.98 8.01 8.50
CA THR A 76 -3.54 9.25 9.13
C THR A 76 -4.50 10.35 8.72
N PHE A 77 -5.07 11.04 9.69
CA PHE A 77 -5.96 12.18 9.47
C PHE A 77 -5.08 13.43 9.31
N GLU A 78 -5.03 14.00 8.12
CA GLU A 78 -4.17 15.19 7.86
C GLU A 78 -4.95 16.50 8.03
N ALA A 79 -6.23 16.51 7.63
CA ALA A 79 -7.13 17.62 7.84
C ALA A 79 -8.54 17.08 8.10
N VAL A 80 -9.15 17.51 9.20
CA VAL A 80 -10.49 17.13 9.62
C VAL A 80 -11.18 18.41 10.09
N PRO A 81 -12.01 19.04 9.24
CA PRO A 81 -12.72 20.26 9.64
C PRO A 81 -13.96 19.91 10.48
N ASP A 82 -14.31 20.77 11.43
CA ASP A 82 -15.53 20.66 12.25
C ASP A 82 -16.81 21.15 11.51
N GLY A 83 -16.69 21.46 10.22
CA GLY A 83 -17.73 22.06 9.38
C GLY A 83 -17.32 22.03 7.90
N PRO A 84 -17.84 22.95 7.06
CA PRO A 84 -17.45 23.03 5.66
C PRO A 84 -15.94 23.21 5.50
N GLY A 85 -15.34 22.45 4.58
CA GLY A 85 -13.91 22.47 4.33
C GLY A 85 -13.37 21.17 3.77
N VAL A 86 -12.04 21.04 3.77
CA VAL A 86 -11.37 19.90 3.14
C VAL A 86 -11.04 18.83 4.17
N ILE A 87 -11.62 17.65 4.01
CA ILE A 87 -11.19 16.42 4.69
C ILE A 87 -9.99 15.86 3.91
N ALA A 88 -8.85 15.68 4.56
CA ALA A 88 -7.68 15.03 3.99
C ALA A 88 -7.25 13.84 4.85
N VAL A 89 -7.24 12.66 4.25
CA VAL A 89 -6.87 11.40 4.92
C VAL A 89 -5.86 10.64 4.08
N THR A 90 -4.81 10.16 4.72
CA THR A 90 -3.76 9.35 4.10
C THR A 90 -3.80 7.92 4.61
N GLY A 91 -4.05 6.98 3.71
CA GLY A 91 -3.95 5.55 3.94
C GLY A 91 -2.59 5.02 3.51
N LYS A 92 -2.08 4.04 4.25
CA LYS A 92 -0.80 3.38 3.99
C LYS A 92 -0.96 1.86 4.12
N SER A 93 -0.30 1.11 3.25
CA SER A 93 -0.15 -0.33 3.40
C SER A 93 1.19 -0.78 2.82
N GLY A 94 2.01 -1.45 3.63
CA GLY A 94 3.38 -1.81 3.25
C GLY A 94 4.18 -0.59 2.77
N GLY A 95 4.66 -0.65 1.52
CA GLY A 95 5.39 0.45 0.86
C GLY A 95 4.52 1.47 0.13
N ALA A 96 3.20 1.26 0.04
CA ALA A 96 2.29 2.13 -0.69
C ALA A 96 1.61 3.14 0.26
N ARG A 97 1.38 4.36 -0.27
CA ARG A 97 0.64 5.43 0.41
C ARG A 97 -0.33 6.07 -0.58
N ARG A 98 -1.56 6.36 -0.13
CA ARG A 98 -2.58 7.06 -0.89
C ARG A 98 -3.24 8.11 -0.02
N ARG A 99 -3.41 9.31 -0.58
CA ARG A 99 -4.13 10.42 0.06
C ARG A 99 -5.44 10.63 -0.68
N ILE A 100 -6.51 10.78 0.08
CA ILE A 100 -7.82 11.20 -0.41
C ILE A 100 -8.10 12.57 0.21
N SER A 101 -8.53 13.51 -0.64
CA SER A 101 -9.00 14.82 -0.25
C SER A 101 -10.41 15.00 -0.76
N LEU A 102 -11.34 15.35 0.13
CA LEU A 102 -12.73 15.59 -0.19
C LEU A 102 -13.12 16.96 0.35
N ASP A 103 -13.73 17.78 -0.49
CA ASP A 103 -14.31 19.06 -0.08
C ASP A 103 -15.77 18.82 0.34
N ILE A 104 -16.13 19.31 1.52
CA ILE A 104 -17.50 19.31 2.02
C ILE A 104 -17.99 20.76 2.09
N GLU A 105 -19.03 21.04 1.31
CA GLU A 105 -19.74 22.32 1.27
C GLU A 105 -20.84 22.42 2.34
#